data_AF-A0A519KL76-F1
#
_entry.id   AF-A0A519KL76-F1
#
_cell.length_a   1.000
_cell.length_b   1.000
_cell.length_c   1.000
_cell.angle_alpha   90.00
_cell.angle_beta   90.00
_cell.angle_gamma   90.00
#
_symmetry.space_group_name_H-M   'P 1'
#
loop_
_entity.id
_entity.type
_entity.pdbx_description
1 polymer ?
#
loop_
_entity_poly.entity_id
_entity_poly.type
_entity_poly.pdbx_seq_one_letter_code
_entity_poly.pdbx_strand_id
1 'polypeptide(L)'
;MNRFLLIILIAGFSSAHTAKGQQRNSGNSAGRNSTSSPSLRGSANSLAPSGSMQRQQAIPRTSEWRTMNMKEKKEAVSNMSVRDRTVFLQNIKENIVIDDLDIPKGKQDEFKSLYAEYQNNQKQIKEKFHIDKNLDNLSDNEATERLNQSFEVGQQLLNNRRTYADKFLKILTPQQVLTLFQTEGKMRDKMLDKKNDK
;
A
#
# COMPACT_ATOMS: atom_id res chain seq x y z
N MET A 1 -32.50 -12.35 -11.09
CA MET A 1 -32.80 -11.25 -10.14
C MET A 1 -32.12 -11.59 -8.83
N ASN A 2 -31.23 -10.74 -8.34
CA ASN A 2 -30.80 -10.68 -6.93
C ASN A 2 -30.19 -9.30 -6.70
N ARG A 3 -31.00 -8.38 -6.13
CA ARG A 3 -30.57 -7.03 -5.76
C ARG A 3 -30.10 -7.10 -4.30
N PHE A 4 -28.79 -7.12 -4.07
CA PHE A 4 -28.24 -6.88 -2.74
C PHE A 4 -28.20 -5.37 -2.48
N LEU A 5 -29.15 -4.93 -1.68
CA LEU A 5 -29.09 -3.70 -0.90
C LEU A 5 -27.95 -3.88 0.13
N LEU A 6 -26.99 -2.96 0.19
CA LEU A 6 -26.20 -2.81 1.41
C LEU A 6 -25.81 -1.35 1.67
N ILE A 7 -26.19 -0.96 2.88
CA ILE A 7 -26.22 0.34 3.52
C ILE A 7 -24.80 0.90 3.69
N ILE A 8 -24.60 2.17 3.33
CA ILE A 8 -23.37 2.92 3.63
C ILE A 8 -23.46 3.36 5.09
N LEU A 9 -22.74 2.69 5.97
CA LEU A 9 -22.54 3.09 7.36
C LEU A 9 -21.27 3.94 7.41
N ILE A 10 -21.42 5.26 7.48
CA ILE A 10 -20.32 6.19 7.76
C ILE A 10 -20.08 6.10 9.27
N ALA A 11 -19.18 5.20 9.68
CA ALA A 11 -18.70 5.14 11.05
C ALA A 11 -17.34 5.81 11.13
N GLY A 12 -17.31 7.02 11.69
CA GLY A 12 -16.12 7.54 12.34
C GLY A 12 -15.93 6.79 13.65
N PHE A 13 -14.76 6.21 13.86
CA PHE A 13 -14.35 5.68 15.16
C PHE A 13 -12.93 6.14 15.46
N SER A 14 -12.83 7.12 16.35
CA SER A 14 -11.67 7.34 17.20
C SER A 14 -11.69 6.26 18.28
N SER A 15 -10.60 5.51 18.42
CA SER A 15 -10.38 4.66 19.60
C SER A 15 -9.14 5.16 20.32
N ALA A 16 -9.38 5.87 21.42
CA ALA A 16 -8.38 6.08 22.46
C ALA A 16 -8.23 4.78 23.24
N HIS A 17 -7.00 4.31 23.42
CA HIS A 17 -6.69 3.31 24.43
C HIS A 17 -5.46 3.71 25.23
N THR A 18 -5.67 3.65 26.53
CA THR A 18 -4.74 3.81 27.63
C THR A 18 -3.71 2.69 27.63
N ALA A 19 -2.44 3.01 27.90
CA ALA A 19 -1.41 1.99 28.17
C ALA A 19 -0.62 2.36 29.42
N LYS A 20 -0.89 1.58 30.49
CA LYS A 20 -0.10 1.52 31.72
C LYS A 20 1.31 1.00 31.41
N GLY A 21 2.29 1.58 32.11
CA GLY A 21 3.70 1.22 31.99
C GLY A 21 4.04 -0.17 32.52
N GLN A 22 5.16 -0.69 32.03
CA GLN A 22 5.90 -1.74 32.75
C GLN A 22 7.41 -1.65 32.48
N GLN A 23 8.11 -1.70 33.60
CA GLN A 23 9.55 -1.71 33.88
C GLN A 23 10.45 -2.47 32.90
N ARG A 24 11.58 -1.84 32.59
CA ARG A 24 12.80 -2.48 32.08
C ARG A 24 13.51 -3.21 33.22
N ASN A 25 13.89 -4.47 32.99
CA ASN A 25 14.89 -5.15 33.82
C ASN A 25 16.07 -5.59 32.95
N SER A 26 17.25 -5.27 33.45
CA SER A 26 18.58 -5.60 32.94
C SER A 26 18.94 -7.06 33.18
N GLY A 27 19.68 -7.67 32.26
CA GLY A 27 20.26 -9.00 32.44
C GLY A 27 21.41 -9.25 31.48
N ASN A 28 22.61 -9.34 32.05
CA ASN A 28 23.91 -9.54 31.41
C ASN A 28 24.21 -11.05 31.31
N SER A 29 24.84 -11.52 30.23
CA SER A 29 25.61 -12.78 30.26
C SER A 29 26.65 -12.85 29.14
N ALA A 30 27.85 -13.22 29.54
CA ALA A 30 29.08 -13.35 28.76
C ALA A 30 29.42 -14.82 28.46
N GLY A 31 30.28 -15.04 27.46
CA GLY A 31 31.03 -16.28 27.21
C GLY A 31 30.70 -16.90 25.83
N ARG A 32 31.61 -17.53 25.09
CA ARG A 32 33.05 -17.82 25.24
C ARG A 32 33.53 -18.43 23.90
N ASN A 33 34.76 -18.12 23.50
CA ASN A 33 35.70 -18.73 22.53
C ASN A 33 35.27 -19.89 21.60
N SER A 34 35.70 -19.85 20.33
CA SER A 34 36.80 -20.72 19.85
C SER A 34 37.23 -20.38 18.41
N THR A 35 38.54 -20.16 18.27
CA THR A 35 39.31 -20.03 17.04
C THR A 35 39.79 -21.41 16.58
N SER A 36 39.62 -21.74 15.30
CA SER A 36 40.44 -22.73 14.61
C SER A 36 40.49 -22.45 13.11
N SER A 37 41.69 -22.12 12.63
CA SER A 37 42.08 -22.25 11.23
C SER A 37 42.61 -23.67 11.00
N PRO A 38 42.52 -24.19 9.77
CA PRO A 38 43.74 -24.65 9.14
C PRO A 38 43.87 -24.22 7.66
N SER A 39 45.12 -24.19 7.23
CA SER A 39 45.64 -23.67 5.97
C SER A 39 45.96 -24.77 4.94
N LEU A 40 45.76 -24.44 3.65
CA LEU A 40 46.46 -24.92 2.42
C LEU A 40 46.22 -26.40 2.03
N ARG A 41 46.04 -26.82 0.76
CA ARG A 41 46.79 -26.52 -0.48
C ARG A 41 46.12 -27.27 -1.67
N GLY A 42 46.19 -26.76 -2.91
CA GLY A 42 46.03 -27.59 -4.13
C GLY A 42 45.47 -26.91 -5.37
N SER A 43 46.34 -26.64 -6.35
CA SER A 43 46.08 -26.10 -7.71
C SER A 43 45.12 -26.92 -8.59
N ALA A 44 44.38 -26.26 -9.48
CA ALA A 44 44.55 -26.37 -10.94
C ALA A 44 43.54 -25.51 -11.72
N ASN A 45 44.04 -24.86 -12.77
CA ASN A 45 43.32 -24.02 -13.72
C ASN A 45 42.11 -24.71 -14.37
N SER A 46 40.97 -24.04 -14.41
CA SER A 46 40.17 -23.93 -15.64
C SER A 46 39.36 -22.63 -15.59
N LEU A 47 39.71 -21.73 -16.51
CA LEU A 47 38.97 -20.51 -16.80
C LEU A 47 37.67 -20.89 -17.48
N ALA A 48 36.57 -20.82 -16.75
CA ALA A 48 35.26 -20.53 -17.32
C ALA A 48 34.74 -19.28 -16.60
N PRO A 49 34.27 -18.24 -17.30
CA PRO A 49 33.51 -17.20 -16.65
C PRO A 49 32.19 -17.85 -16.28
N SER A 50 32.09 -18.38 -15.06
CA SER A 50 30.82 -18.58 -14.38
C SER A 50 30.24 -17.18 -14.17
N GLY A 51 29.71 -16.62 -15.26
CA GLY A 51 28.72 -15.58 -15.17
C GLY A 51 27.63 -16.18 -14.32
N SER A 52 27.61 -15.80 -13.04
CA SER A 52 26.38 -15.75 -12.29
C SER A 52 25.47 -14.83 -13.11
N MET A 53 24.77 -15.41 -14.08
CA MET A 53 23.55 -14.83 -14.59
C MET A 53 22.67 -14.81 -13.37
N GLN A 54 22.73 -13.69 -12.67
CA GLN A 54 21.81 -13.35 -11.63
C GLN A 54 20.48 -13.37 -12.35
N ARG A 55 19.77 -14.50 -12.22
CA ARG A 55 18.49 -14.76 -12.85
C ARG A 55 17.62 -13.61 -12.41
N GLN A 56 17.47 -12.61 -13.28
CA GLN A 56 16.49 -11.55 -13.10
C GLN A 56 15.18 -12.30 -13.00
N GLN A 57 14.69 -12.47 -11.77
CA GLN A 57 13.42 -13.14 -11.57
C GLN A 57 12.40 -12.29 -12.33
N ALA A 58 11.70 -12.94 -13.26
CA ALA A 58 10.73 -12.26 -14.11
C ALA A 58 9.71 -11.55 -13.23
N ILE A 59 9.45 -10.28 -13.53
CA ILE A 59 8.45 -9.48 -12.83
C ILE A 59 7.09 -10.19 -13.00
N PRO A 60 6.39 -10.57 -11.92
CA PRO A 60 5.14 -11.32 -12.01
C PRO A 60 4.08 -10.58 -12.82
N ARG A 61 3.27 -11.32 -13.59
CA ARG A 61 2.08 -10.76 -14.25
C ARG A 61 0.97 -10.51 -13.22
N THR A 62 0.03 -9.63 -13.54
CA THR A 62 -1.12 -9.33 -12.67
C THR A 62 -1.96 -10.58 -12.34
N SER A 63 -2.16 -11.47 -13.32
CA SER A 63 -2.88 -12.73 -13.11
C SER A 63 -2.20 -13.64 -12.08
N GLU A 64 -0.87 -13.75 -12.15
CA GLU A 64 -0.06 -14.53 -11.20
C GLU A 64 -0.08 -13.88 -9.81
N TRP A 65 0.02 -12.54 -9.76
CA TRP A 65 -0.02 -11.80 -8.50
C TRP A 65 -1.34 -11.99 -7.74
N ARG A 66 -2.48 -12.08 -8.45
CA ARG A 66 -3.78 -12.31 -7.81
C ARG A 66 -3.82 -13.65 -7.06
N THR A 67 -3.22 -14.69 -7.62
CA THR A 67 -3.24 -16.05 -7.04
C THR A 67 -2.17 -16.28 -5.97
N MET A 68 -1.15 -15.41 -5.88
CA MET A 68 -0.06 -15.56 -4.92
C MET A 68 -0.50 -15.36 -3.45
N ASN A 69 0.05 -16.17 -2.56
CA ASN A 69 -0.02 -15.98 -1.12
C ASN A 69 0.93 -14.86 -0.62
N MET A 70 0.88 -14.52 0.66
CA MET A 70 1.68 -13.42 1.23
C MET A 70 3.19 -13.67 1.16
N LYS A 71 3.64 -14.93 1.30
CA LYS A 71 5.06 -15.29 1.25
C LYS A 71 5.59 -15.11 -0.17
N GLU A 72 4.86 -15.62 -1.16
CA GLU A 72 5.19 -15.49 -2.58
C GLU A 72 5.23 -14.03 -3.03
N LYS A 73 4.23 -13.22 -2.61
CA LYS A 73 4.22 -11.77 -2.88
C LYS A 73 5.43 -11.07 -2.28
N LYS A 74 5.83 -11.43 -1.05
CA LYS A 74 6.98 -10.84 -0.38
C LYS A 74 8.29 -11.19 -1.09
N GLU A 75 8.45 -12.43 -1.52
CA GLU A 75 9.62 -12.92 -2.24
C GLU A 75 9.73 -12.29 -3.63
N ALA A 76 8.61 -12.20 -4.35
CA ALA A 76 8.56 -11.57 -5.68
C ALA A 76 9.07 -10.11 -5.68
N VAL A 77 8.83 -9.36 -4.59
CA VAL A 77 9.26 -7.97 -4.47
C VAL A 77 10.54 -7.77 -3.67
N SER A 78 11.07 -8.80 -2.99
CA SER A 78 12.21 -8.66 -2.08
C SER A 78 13.49 -8.25 -2.81
N ASN A 79 13.66 -8.73 -4.04
CA ASN A 79 14.84 -8.50 -4.86
C ASN A 79 14.75 -7.23 -5.74
N MET A 80 13.60 -6.55 -5.73
CA MET A 80 13.41 -5.29 -6.47
C MET A 80 14.03 -4.12 -5.71
N SER A 81 14.59 -3.15 -6.44
CA SER A 81 14.95 -1.85 -5.87
C SER A 81 13.70 -1.13 -5.34
N VAL A 82 13.86 -0.16 -4.44
CA VAL A 82 12.72 0.61 -3.90
C VAL A 82 11.93 1.29 -5.01
N ARG A 83 12.63 1.80 -6.03
CA ARG A 83 12.03 2.44 -7.20
C ARG A 83 11.24 1.43 -8.03
N ASP A 84 11.85 0.30 -8.38
CA ASP A 84 11.20 -0.71 -9.22
C ASP A 84 10.02 -1.35 -8.51
N ARG A 85 10.13 -1.60 -7.20
CA ARG A 85 9.04 -2.10 -6.37
C ARG A 85 7.85 -1.15 -6.38
N THR A 86 8.09 0.15 -6.30
CA THR A 86 7.03 1.17 -6.33
C THR A 86 6.31 1.16 -7.67
N VAL A 87 7.07 1.18 -8.76
CA VAL A 87 6.53 1.14 -10.13
C VAL A 87 5.75 -0.16 -10.37
N PHE A 88 6.30 -1.30 -9.94
CA PHE A 88 5.66 -2.61 -10.06
C PHE A 88 4.31 -2.66 -9.32
N LEU A 89 4.30 -2.29 -8.04
CA LEU A 89 3.07 -2.33 -7.23
C LEU A 89 1.99 -1.39 -7.78
N GLN A 90 2.40 -0.23 -8.30
CA GLN A 90 1.49 0.71 -8.96
C GLN A 90 0.86 0.09 -10.21
N ASN A 91 1.67 -0.49 -11.10
CA ASN A 91 1.17 -1.18 -12.31
C ASN A 91 0.23 -2.35 -11.97
N ILE A 92 0.58 -3.14 -10.95
CA ILE A 92 -0.27 -4.24 -10.49
C ILE A 92 -1.61 -3.71 -10.01
N LYS A 93 -1.64 -2.65 -9.19
CA LYS A 93 -2.88 -2.04 -8.71
C LYS A 93 -3.75 -1.55 -9.86
N GLU A 94 -3.16 -0.85 -10.83
CA GLU A 94 -3.85 -0.34 -12.01
C GLU A 94 -4.47 -1.46 -12.85
N ASN A 95 -3.69 -2.50 -13.15
CA ASN A 95 -4.18 -3.64 -13.92
C ASN A 95 -5.28 -4.40 -13.17
N ILE A 96 -5.17 -4.52 -11.83
CA ILE A 96 -6.23 -5.15 -11.04
C ILE A 96 -7.55 -4.39 -11.20
N VAL A 97 -7.50 -3.06 -11.09
CA VAL A 97 -8.70 -2.22 -11.23
C VAL A 97 -9.25 -2.28 -12.65
N ILE A 98 -8.40 -2.35 -13.67
CA ILE A 98 -8.82 -2.52 -15.07
C ILE A 98 -9.61 -3.81 -15.27
N ASP A 99 -9.10 -4.95 -14.76
CA ASP A 99 -9.83 -6.21 -14.93
C ASP A 99 -11.10 -6.23 -14.07
N ASP A 100 -11.04 -5.72 -12.83
CA ASP A 100 -12.20 -5.72 -11.91
C ASP A 100 -13.36 -4.85 -12.43
N LEU A 101 -13.04 -3.85 -13.26
CA LEU A 101 -14.01 -2.96 -13.89
C LEU A 101 -14.34 -3.36 -15.32
N ASP A 102 -13.75 -4.44 -15.87
CA ASP A 102 -13.93 -4.87 -17.26
C ASP A 102 -13.72 -3.74 -18.28
N ILE A 103 -12.63 -2.97 -18.12
CA ILE A 103 -12.39 -1.80 -18.98
C ILE A 103 -11.95 -2.25 -20.38
N PRO A 104 -12.65 -1.83 -21.46
CA PRO A 104 -12.29 -2.20 -22.82
C PRO A 104 -10.87 -1.76 -23.19
N LYS A 105 -10.12 -2.59 -23.91
CA LYS A 105 -8.72 -2.33 -24.30
C LYS A 105 -8.50 -0.93 -24.89
N GLY A 106 -9.40 -0.47 -25.76
CA GLY A 106 -9.31 0.86 -26.39
C GLY A 106 -9.46 2.05 -25.43
N LYS A 107 -9.89 1.83 -24.18
CA LYS A 107 -10.05 2.88 -23.15
C LYS A 107 -9.06 2.74 -21.99
N GLN A 108 -8.21 1.70 -21.99
CA GLN A 108 -7.34 1.40 -20.85
C GLN A 108 -6.28 2.47 -20.62
N ASP A 109 -5.67 3.02 -21.68
CA ASP A 109 -4.63 4.03 -21.54
C ASP A 109 -5.19 5.36 -21.01
N GLU A 110 -6.35 5.78 -21.53
CA GLU A 110 -7.08 6.94 -21.04
C GLU A 110 -7.50 6.74 -19.56
N PHE A 111 -8.00 5.55 -19.22
CA PHE A 111 -8.31 5.20 -17.84
C PHE A 111 -7.08 5.26 -16.93
N LYS A 112 -5.95 4.66 -17.31
CA LYS A 112 -4.72 4.66 -16.51
C LYS A 112 -4.24 6.07 -16.22
N SER A 113 -4.22 6.93 -17.24
CA SER A 113 -3.83 8.34 -17.10
C SER A 113 -4.74 9.06 -16.10
N LEU A 114 -6.05 8.95 -16.28
CA LEU A 114 -7.03 9.61 -15.39
C LEU A 114 -6.99 9.05 -13.96
N TYR A 115 -6.79 7.73 -13.83
CA TYR A 115 -6.69 7.08 -12.53
C TYR A 115 -5.41 7.48 -11.78
N ALA A 116 -4.27 7.59 -12.47
CA ALA A 116 -3.04 8.10 -11.87
C ALA A 116 -3.19 9.56 -11.42
N GLU A 117 -3.82 10.42 -12.23
CA GLU A 117 -4.14 11.81 -11.88
C GLU A 117 -4.99 11.88 -10.60
N TYR A 118 -6.05 11.07 -10.54
CA TYR A 118 -6.92 10.95 -9.38
C TYR A 118 -6.19 10.48 -8.12
N GLN A 119 -5.36 9.43 -8.22
CA GLN A 119 -4.56 8.92 -7.10
C GLN A 119 -3.58 9.98 -6.58
N ASN A 120 -2.91 10.69 -7.49
CA ASN A 120 -1.96 11.74 -7.12
C ASN A 120 -2.65 12.91 -6.42
N ASN A 121 -3.81 13.37 -6.92
CA ASN A 121 -4.57 14.43 -6.26
C ASN A 121 -5.09 14.01 -4.88
N GLN A 122 -5.56 12.77 -4.73
CA GLN A 122 -5.88 12.23 -3.41
C GLN A 122 -4.68 12.23 -2.46
N LYS A 123 -3.50 11.84 -2.95
CA LYS A 123 -2.26 11.83 -2.16
C LYS A 123 -1.89 13.24 -1.71
N GLN A 124 -1.88 14.21 -2.63
CA GLN A 124 -1.57 15.61 -2.31
C GLN A 124 -2.53 16.20 -1.28
N ILE A 125 -3.84 15.92 -1.38
CA ILE A 125 -4.82 16.36 -0.38
C ILE A 125 -4.51 15.75 0.99
N LYS A 126 -4.22 14.45 1.04
CA LYS A 126 -3.91 13.73 2.29
C LYS A 126 -2.58 14.18 2.91
N GLU A 127 -1.58 14.54 2.10
CA GLU A 127 -0.27 15.01 2.58
C GLU A 127 -0.34 16.37 3.30
N LYS A 128 -1.36 17.19 2.97
CA LYS A 128 -1.65 18.42 3.74
C LYS A 128 -2.13 18.13 5.16
N PHE A 129 -2.64 16.93 5.42
CA PHE A 129 -3.06 16.52 6.75
C PHE A 129 -1.90 15.89 7.52
N HIS A 130 -1.40 16.59 8.52
CA HIS A 130 -0.40 16.04 9.41
C HIS A 130 -1.05 15.10 10.44
N ILE A 131 -0.84 13.79 10.25
CA ILE A 131 -1.16 12.78 11.26
C ILE A 131 -0.04 12.78 12.30
N ASP A 132 -0.14 13.67 13.28
CA ASP A 132 0.72 13.62 14.45
C ASP A 132 0.23 12.53 15.41
N LYS A 133 1.17 11.78 15.97
CA LYS A 133 0.86 10.63 16.83
C LYS A 133 0.67 11.02 18.29
N ASN A 134 1.08 12.23 18.68
CA ASN A 134 0.96 12.73 20.05
C ASN A 134 -0.33 13.56 20.21
N LEU A 135 -1.49 12.90 20.10
CA LEU A 135 -2.78 13.54 20.36
C LEU A 135 -2.92 13.94 21.83
N ASP A 136 -2.33 13.15 22.74
CA ASP A 136 -2.48 13.31 24.20
C ASP A 136 -1.74 14.53 24.78
N ASN A 137 -0.85 15.16 24.00
CA ASN A 137 -0.04 16.30 24.44
C ASN A 137 -0.44 17.62 23.77
N LEU A 138 -1.55 17.65 23.03
CA LEU A 138 -2.03 18.87 22.39
C LEU A 138 -2.74 19.76 23.41
N SER A 139 -2.53 21.07 23.29
CA SER A 139 -3.43 22.03 23.91
C SER A 139 -4.82 21.98 23.25
N ASP A 140 -5.84 22.46 23.95
CA ASP A 140 -7.21 22.52 23.42
C ASP A 140 -7.30 23.31 22.10
N ASN A 141 -6.48 24.36 21.95
CA ASN A 141 -6.41 25.15 20.73
C ASN A 141 -5.83 24.32 19.56
N GLU A 142 -4.69 23.67 19.77
CA GLU A 142 -4.07 22.81 18.75
C GLU A 142 -4.98 21.63 18.37
N ALA A 143 -5.66 21.03 19.35
CA ALA A 143 -6.63 19.96 19.12
C ALA A 143 -7.83 20.45 18.29
N THR A 144 -8.33 21.66 18.58
CA THR A 144 -9.42 22.29 17.82
C THR A 144 -8.98 22.61 16.39
N GLU A 145 -7.77 23.14 16.20
CA GLU A 145 -7.23 23.41 14.88
C GLU A 145 -7.09 22.11 14.05
N ARG A 146 -6.57 21.04 14.66
CA ARG A 146 -6.47 19.71 14.04
C ARG A 146 -7.84 19.17 13.62
N LEU A 147 -8.85 19.34 14.47
CA LEU A 147 -10.22 18.92 14.17
C LEU A 147 -10.75 19.69 12.94
N ASN A 148 -10.56 21.01 12.90
CA ASN A 148 -10.98 21.83 11.77
C ASN A 148 -10.26 21.46 10.47
N GLN A 149 -8.94 21.24 10.53
CA GLN A 149 -8.15 20.76 9.39
C GLN A 149 -8.68 19.41 8.87
N SER A 150 -9.13 18.51 9.77
CA SER A 150 -9.69 17.22 9.36
C SER A 150 -10.98 17.38 8.53
N PHE A 151 -11.83 18.35 8.87
CA PHE A 151 -13.03 18.66 8.10
C PHE A 151 -12.69 19.24 6.73
N GLU A 152 -11.71 20.16 6.67
CA GLU A 152 -11.27 20.75 5.41
C GLU A 152 -10.72 19.68 4.45
N VAL A 153 -9.86 18.80 4.95
CA VAL A 153 -9.30 17.68 4.17
C VAL A 153 -10.42 16.73 3.71
N GLY A 154 -11.37 16.41 4.59
CA GLY A 154 -12.56 15.62 4.23
C GLY A 154 -13.35 16.26 3.09
N GLN A 155 -13.57 17.58 3.14
CA GLN A 155 -14.26 18.32 2.10
C GLN A 155 -13.47 18.34 0.78
N GLN A 156 -12.15 18.53 0.83
CA GLN A 156 -11.27 18.47 -0.35
C GLN A 156 -11.31 17.09 -1.01
N LEU A 157 -11.28 16.00 -0.23
CA LEU A 157 -11.40 14.64 -0.74
C LEU A 157 -12.76 14.37 -1.38
N LEU A 158 -13.85 14.85 -0.77
CA LEU A 158 -15.20 14.73 -1.33
C LEU A 158 -15.34 15.50 -2.65
N ASN A 159 -14.83 16.74 -2.70
CA ASN A 159 -14.83 17.54 -3.91
C ASN A 159 -14.00 16.88 -5.01
N ASN A 160 -12.81 16.37 -4.68
CA ASN A 160 -11.98 15.60 -5.60
C ASN A 160 -12.74 14.40 -6.16
N ARG A 161 -13.41 13.62 -5.30
CA ARG A 161 -14.23 12.48 -5.74
C ARG A 161 -15.34 12.90 -6.70
N ARG A 162 -16.03 14.02 -6.45
CA ARG A 162 -17.06 14.56 -7.35
C ARG A 162 -16.47 14.92 -8.71
N THR A 163 -15.40 15.70 -8.73
CA THR A 163 -14.71 16.11 -9.97
C THR A 163 -14.27 14.92 -10.81
N TYR A 164 -13.69 13.89 -10.17
CA TYR A 164 -13.24 12.71 -10.90
C TYR A 164 -14.36 11.75 -11.27
N ALA A 165 -15.48 11.72 -10.54
CA ALA A 165 -16.67 11.01 -10.99
C ALA A 165 -17.12 11.51 -12.36
N ASP A 166 -17.19 12.84 -12.55
CA ASP A 166 -17.58 13.45 -13.83
C ASP A 166 -16.58 13.11 -14.95
N LYS A 167 -15.28 13.07 -14.64
CA LYS A 167 -14.26 12.66 -15.61
C LYS A 167 -14.36 11.17 -15.96
N PHE A 168 -14.49 10.29 -14.98
CA PHE A 168 -14.59 8.85 -15.21
C PHE A 168 -15.87 8.48 -15.94
N LEU A 169 -16.99 9.17 -15.72
CA LEU A 169 -18.25 8.94 -16.42
C LEU A 169 -18.18 9.17 -17.93
N LYS A 170 -17.13 9.85 -18.43
CA LYS A 170 -16.88 10.00 -19.88
C LYS A 170 -16.36 8.71 -20.51
N ILE A 171 -15.70 7.85 -19.73
CA ILE A 171 -15.03 6.64 -20.22
C ILE A 171 -15.61 5.34 -19.64
N LEU A 172 -16.22 5.41 -18.46
CA LEU A 172 -16.82 4.32 -17.71
C LEU A 172 -18.33 4.51 -17.54
N THR A 173 -19.04 3.41 -17.34
CA THR A 173 -20.45 3.41 -16.93
C THR A 173 -20.59 3.88 -15.47
N PRO A 174 -21.76 4.41 -15.06
CA PRO A 174 -22.02 4.73 -13.65
C PRO A 174 -21.76 3.58 -12.69
N GLN A 175 -22.07 2.35 -13.08
CA GLN A 175 -21.83 1.15 -12.27
C GLN A 175 -20.32 0.90 -12.07
N GLN A 176 -19.52 1.03 -13.13
CA GLN A 176 -18.06 0.93 -13.03
C GLN A 176 -17.47 2.04 -12.14
N VAL A 177 -17.97 3.28 -12.24
CA VAL A 177 -17.53 4.39 -11.36
C VAL A 177 -17.88 4.13 -9.90
N LEU A 178 -19.07 3.59 -9.62
CA LEU A 178 -19.45 3.20 -8.27
C LEU A 178 -18.54 2.08 -7.74
N THR A 179 -18.28 1.05 -8.53
CA THR A 179 -17.37 -0.05 -8.16
C THR A 179 -15.95 0.45 -7.91
N LEU A 180 -15.44 1.37 -8.73
CA LEU A 180 -14.13 2.01 -8.55
C LEU A 180 -14.02 2.65 -7.16
N PHE A 181 -15.00 3.46 -6.77
CA PHE A 181 -14.94 4.13 -5.47
C PHE A 181 -15.24 3.21 -4.28
N GLN A 182 -16.06 2.15 -4.47
CA GLN A 182 -16.30 1.16 -3.41
C GLN A 182 -15.06 0.31 -3.12
N THR A 183 -14.30 -0.07 -4.15
CA THR A 183 -13.09 -0.88 -4.01
C THR A 183 -11.97 -0.10 -3.32
N GLU A 184 -11.84 1.22 -3.57
CA GLU A 184 -10.90 2.07 -2.84
C GLU A 184 -11.14 2.11 -1.33
N GLY A 185 -12.41 2.22 -0.90
CA GLY A 185 -12.77 2.22 0.52
C GLY A 185 -12.36 0.91 1.21
N LYS A 186 -12.67 -0.23 0.58
CA LYS A 186 -12.37 -1.57 1.11
C LYS A 186 -10.87 -1.89 1.17
N MET A 187 -10.06 -1.38 0.24
CA MET A 187 -8.61 -1.59 0.28
C MET A 187 -7.95 -0.87 1.46
N ARG A 188 -8.47 0.30 1.86
CA ARG A 188 -7.98 1.03 3.05
C ARG A 188 -8.26 0.25 4.33
N ASP A 189 -9.47 -0.27 4.48
CA ASP A 189 -9.91 -0.93 5.72
C ASP A 189 -9.11 -2.24 5.94
N LYS A 190 -8.91 -3.05 4.88
CA LYS A 190 -8.08 -4.27 4.93
C LYS A 190 -6.60 -4.01 5.24
N MET A 191 -6.10 -2.81 4.99
CA MET A 191 -4.70 -2.43 5.27
C MET A 191 -4.52 -1.91 6.69
N LEU A 192 -5.58 -1.42 7.33
CA LEU A 192 -5.61 -0.97 8.73
C LEU A 192 -5.81 -2.14 9.70
N ASP A 193 -6.70 -3.09 9.39
CA ASP A 193 -6.92 -4.28 10.24
C ASP A 193 -5.62 -5.07 10.49
N LYS A 194 -4.76 -5.17 9.47
CA LYS A 194 -3.45 -5.86 9.58
C LYS A 194 -2.42 -5.16 10.46
N LYS A 195 -2.61 -3.89 10.82
CA LYS A 195 -1.70 -3.20 11.77
C LYS A 195 -2.08 -3.47 13.22
N ASN A 196 -3.32 -3.89 13.48
CA ASN A 196 -3.83 -4.13 14.83
C ASN A 196 -3.71 -5.60 15.27
N ASP A 197 -3.39 -6.53 14.36
CA ASP A 197 -3.11 -7.95 14.68
C ASP A 197 -1.64 -8.19 15.12
N LYS A 198 -1.02 -7.25 15.84
CA LYS A 198 0.34 -7.42 16.41
C LYS A 198 0.40 -7.05 17.88
#